data_AF-A0A7Y3BB50-F1
#
_entry.id   AF-A0A7Y3BB50-F1
#
_cell.length_a   1.000
_cell.length_b   1.000
_cell.length_c   1.000
_cell.angle_alpha   90.00
_cell.angle_beta   90.00
_cell.angle_gamma   90.00
#
_symmetry.space_group_name_H-M   'P 1'
#
loop_
_entity.id
_entity.type
_entity.pdbx_description
1 polymer ?
#
loop_
_entity_poly.entity_id
_entity_poly.type
_entity_poly.pdbx_seq_one_letter_code
_entity_poly.pdbx_strand_id
1 'polypeptide(L)' 'MFDLKKIVRPNILSLKPYSSARDEFSGEDGVFLDANENPFGTLNRYPDSYQKEMKQKLSEFKNIPI' A
#
# COMPACT_ATOMS: atom_id res chain seq x y z
N MET A 1 -11.52 -34.81 -5.36
CA MET A 1 -10.33 -34.16 -4.76
C MET A 1 -10.28 -32.72 -5.24
N PHE A 2 -10.11 -31.77 -4.32
CA PHE A 2 -10.07 -30.34 -4.65
C PHE A 2 -8.74 -29.97 -5.30
N ASP A 3 -8.78 -29.16 -6.35
CA ASP A 3 -7.59 -28.64 -7.05
C ASP A 3 -7.69 -27.11 -7.16
N LEU A 4 -6.87 -26.42 -6.36
CA LEU A 4 -6.83 -24.97 -6.32
C LEU A 4 -6.46 -24.35 -7.67
N LYS A 5 -5.62 -25.02 -8.47
CA LYS A 5 -5.18 -24.48 -9.77
C LYS A 5 -6.31 -24.40 -10.78
N LYS A 6 -7.36 -25.20 -10.62
CA LYS A 6 -8.54 -25.20 -11.52
C LYS A 6 -9.50 -24.04 -11.26
N ILE A 7 -9.43 -23.40 -10.10
CA ILE A 7 -10.30 -22.27 -9.73
C ILE A 7 -9.58 -20.93 -9.75
N VAL A 8 -8.25 -20.93 -9.89
CA VAL A 8 -7.45 -19.70 -10.01
C VAL A 8 -7.34 -19.30 -11.48
N ARG A 9 -7.52 -18.01 -11.77
CA ARG A 9 -7.38 -17.47 -13.13
C ARG A 9 -5.96 -17.70 -13.67
N PRO A 10 -5.78 -18.13 -14.93
CA PRO A 10 -4.45 -18.41 -15.49
C PRO A 10 -3.48 -17.23 -15.38
N ASN A 11 -3.97 -16.00 -15.59
CA ASN A 11 -3.14 -14.79 -15.51
C ASN A 11 -2.66 -14.47 -14.08
N ILE A 12 -3.38 -14.91 -13.05
CA ILE A 12 -2.96 -14.77 -11.65
C ILE A 12 -1.97 -15.88 -11.29
N LEU A 13 -2.21 -17.09 -11.79
CA LEU A 13 -1.33 -18.23 -11.55
C LEU A 13 0.07 -18.03 -12.18
N SER A 14 0.15 -17.34 -13.31
CA SER A 14 1.42 -17.05 -13.99
C SER A 14 2.09 -15.75 -13.56
N LEU A 15 1.45 -14.96 -12.69
CA LEU A 15 1.96 -13.64 -12.32
C LEU A 15 3.19 -13.78 -11.42
N LYS A 16 4.28 -13.08 -11.75
CA LYS A 16 5.38 -12.86 -10.81
C LYS A 16 4.93 -11.78 -9.82
N PRO A 17 4.85 -12.07 -8.51
CA PRO A 17 4.45 -11.06 -7.52
C PRO A 17 5.49 -9.94 -7.46
N TYR A 18 5.02 -8.75 -7.08
CA TYR A 18 5.90 -7.66 -6.67
C TYR A 18 6.70 -8.10 -5.44
N SER A 19 7.99 -7.75 -5.43
CA SER A 19 8.90 -7.97 -4.32
C SER A 19 9.33 -6.60 -3.80
N SER A 20 9.11 -6.33 -2.52
CA SER A 20 9.59 -5.12 -1.86
C SER A 20 10.97 -5.35 -1.25
N ALA A 21 11.69 -4.27 -0.96
CA ALA A 21 12.97 -4.34 -0.25
C ALA A 21 12.85 -5.06 1.12
N ARG A 22 11.67 -4.98 1.76
CA ARG A 22 11.36 -5.71 3.00
C ARG A 22 11.17 -7.20 2.79
N ASP A 23 10.68 -7.63 1.63
CA ASP A 23 10.54 -9.06 1.31
C ASP A 23 11.91 -9.72 1.03
N GLU A 24 12.92 -8.92 0.67
CA GLU A 24 14.27 -9.37 0.35
C GLU A 24 15.26 -9.26 1.53
N PHE A 25 14.88 -8.54 2.59
CA PHE A 25 15.70 -8.34 3.79
C PHE A 25 15.27 -9.28 4.92
N SER A 26 16.23 -10.04 5.48
CA SER A 26 15.97 -11.04 6.51
C SER A 26 16.34 -10.60 7.94
N GLY A 27 16.69 -9.33 8.15
CA GLY A 27 16.99 -8.78 9.49
C GLY A 27 15.78 -8.10 10.12
N GLU A 28 15.60 -8.23 11.43
CA GLU A 28 14.48 -7.59 12.15
C GLU A 28 14.85 -6.23 12.77
N ASP A 29 16.14 -5.94 12.95
CA ASP A 29 16.63 -4.71 13.61
C ASP A 29 17.40 -3.81 12.64
N GLY A 30 17.02 -2.53 12.54
CA GLY A 30 17.73 -1.55 11.71
C GLY A 30 16.99 -0.22 11.52
N VAL A 31 17.68 0.78 10.97
CA VAL A 31 17.07 2.03 10.49
C VAL A 31 16.76 1.84 9.00
N PHE A 32 15.48 1.75 8.66
CA PHE A 32 15.02 1.49 7.29
C PHE A 32 14.72 2.80 6.55
N LEU A 33 15.49 3.09 5.50
CA LEU A 33 15.39 4.30 4.65
C LEU A 33 15.26 3.92 3.16
N ASP A 34 14.49 2.88 2.89
CA ASP A 34 14.37 2.22 1.59
C ASP A 34 12.97 2.35 0.96
N ALA A 35 11.96 2.76 1.75
CA ALA A 35 10.56 2.80 1.34
C ALA A 35 9.89 4.19 1.36
N ASN A 36 10.66 5.27 1.55
CA ASN A 36 10.15 6.67 1.62
C ASN A 36 9.03 6.89 2.66
N GLU A 37 9.02 6.13 3.74
CA GLU A 37 8.02 6.27 4.81
C GLU A 37 8.23 7.54 5.64
N ASN A 38 7.13 8.07 6.20
CA ASN A 38 7.21 9.11 7.20
C ASN A 38 7.42 8.47 8.58
N PRO A 39 8.42 8.90 9.39
CA PRO A 39 8.72 8.28 10.68
C PRO A 39 7.75 8.65 11.81
N PHE A 40 6.72 9.47 11.54
CA PHE A 40 5.82 10.01 12.56
C PHE A 40 4.39 9.47 12.44
N GLY A 41 3.73 9.33 13.59
CA GLY A 41 2.29 9.16 13.71
C GLY A 41 1.87 7.95 14.55
N THR A 42 0.67 8.01 15.10
CA THR A 42 0.00 6.88 15.75
C THR A 42 -1.48 6.94 15.39
N LEU A 43 -1.97 5.97 14.63
CA LEU A 43 -3.36 5.93 14.17
C LEU A 43 -4.07 4.71 14.77
N ASN A 44 -5.24 4.91 15.39
CA ASN A 44 -6.00 3.87 16.08
C ASN A 44 -7.46 3.73 15.59
N ARG A 45 -7.85 4.47 14.55
CA ARG A 45 -9.22 4.48 13.99
C ARG A 45 -9.21 4.46 12.46
N TYR A 46 -10.29 3.93 11.90
CA TYR A 46 -10.52 3.95 10.45
C TYR A 46 -10.67 5.40 9.96
N PRO A 47 -10.14 5.73 8.78
CA PRO A 47 -10.27 7.07 8.19
C PRO A 47 -11.70 7.31 7.67
N ASP A 48 -12.06 8.58 7.48
CA ASP A 48 -13.25 8.96 6.71
C ASP A 48 -13.11 8.50 5.24
N SER A 49 -14.13 7.80 4.72
CA SER A 49 -14.13 7.28 3.35
C SER A 49 -14.22 8.38 2.28
N TYR A 50 -14.78 9.54 2.63
CA TYR A 50 -14.91 10.65 1.67
C TYR A 50 -13.65 11.52 1.61
N GLN A 51 -12.88 11.60 2.70
CA GLN A 51 -11.63 12.35 2.81
C GLN A 51 -11.80 13.83 2.43
N LYS A 52 -12.94 14.44 2.79
CA LYS A 52 -13.35 15.77 2.28
C LYS A 52 -12.32 16.86 2.61
N GLU A 53 -11.83 16.89 3.84
CA GLU A 53 -10.87 17.91 4.29
C GLU A 53 -9.52 17.80 3.54
N MET A 54 -9.04 16.58 3.32
CA MET A 54 -7.80 16.32 2.59
C MET A 54 -7.93 16.72 1.12
N LYS A 55 -9.05 16.37 0.48
CA LYS A 55 -9.33 16.76 -0.91
C LYS A 55 -9.43 18.28 -1.07
N GLN A 56 -10.02 18.97 -0.09
CA GLN A 56 -10.07 20.43 -0.08
C GLN A 56 -8.68 21.07 -0.04
N LYS A 57 -7.84 20.62 0.90
CA LYS A 57 -6.45 21.07 0.99
C LYS A 57 -5.64 20.77 -0.28
N LEU A 58 -5.84 19.60 -0.89
CA LEU A 58 -5.19 19.25 -2.16
C LEU A 58 -5.68 20.10 -3.34
N SER A 59 -6.98 20.38 -3.40
CA SER A 59 -7.58 21.23 -4.43
C SER A 59 -6.98 22.62 -4.40
N GLU A 60 -6.89 23.23 -3.22
CA GLU A 60 -6.25 24.52 -3.02
C GLU A 60 -4.76 24.50 -3.38
N PHE A 61 -4.02 23.47 -2.94
CA PHE A 61 -2.60 23.34 -3.21
C PHE A 61 -2.28 23.12 -4.70
N LYS A 62 -3.09 22.31 -5.39
CA LYS A 62 -2.88 21.96 -6.80
C LYS A 62 -3.61 22.89 -7.77
N ASN A 63 -4.47 23.77 -7.28
CA ASN A 63 -5.37 24.62 -8.05
C ASN A 63 -6.28 23.81 -9.00
N ILE A 64 -6.87 22.71 -8.50
CA ILE A 64 -7.78 21.82 -9.25
C ILE A 64 -9.06 21.64 -8.43
N PRO A 65 -10.27 21.88 -8.99
CA PRO A 65 -11.52 21.73 -8.26
C PRO A 65 -11.80 20.28 -7.81
N ILE A 66 -12.55 20.14 -6.73
CA ILE A 66 -12.98 18.86 -6.14
C ILE A 66 -14.20 18.29 -6.86
#